data_AF-A0A925PN03-F1
#
_entry.id   AF-A0A925PN03-F1
#
_cell.length_a   1.000
_cell.length_b   1.000
_cell.length_c   1.000
_cell.angle_alpha   90.00
_cell.angle_beta   90.00
_cell.angle_gamma   90.00
#
_symmetry.space_group_name_H-M   'P 1'
#
loop_
_entity.id
_entity.type
_entity.pdbx_description
1 polymer ?
#
loop_
_entity_poly.entity_id
_entity_poly.type
_entity_poly.pdbx_seq_one_letter_code
_entity_poly.pdbx_strand_id
1 'polypeptide(L)'
;MVHPLLLLEYFHNLLRPLLFPHAVTEEAIKNANSSIDAITYTWLIIMLLLVLSVLATSALKSIPGKLQNFMEVVVGGIENMIVETMGEHGRPFFPLIATLAIFVLVSNLMGLIPGFFPPTANINTTA
;
A
#
# COMPACT_ATOMS: atom_id res chain seq x y z
N MET A 1 11.41 14.84 -7.13
CA MET A 1 12.49 14.32 -6.27
C MET A 1 13.23 13.27 -7.08
N VAL A 2 14.55 13.12 -6.92
CA VAL A 2 15.26 12.01 -7.60
C VAL A 2 14.91 10.75 -6.79
N HIS A 3 14.08 9.87 -7.35
CA HIS A 3 13.69 8.65 -6.63
C HIS A 3 14.94 7.77 -6.45
N PRO A 4 15.17 7.17 -5.27
CA PRO A 4 16.35 6.34 -5.03
C PRO A 4 16.37 5.05 -5.87
N LEU A 5 15.28 4.73 -6.56
CA LEU A 5 15.11 3.52 -7.36
C LEU A 5 14.83 3.88 -8.83
N LEU A 6 15.73 3.45 -9.72
CA LEU A 6 15.64 3.67 -11.17
C LEU A 6 14.31 3.21 -11.79
N LEU A 7 13.73 2.12 -11.28
CA LEU A 7 12.45 1.60 -11.76
C LEU A 7 11.28 2.56 -11.48
N LEU A 8 11.27 3.20 -10.31
CA LEU A 8 10.21 4.14 -9.95
C LEU A 8 10.34 5.44 -10.73
N GLU A 9 11.57 5.90 -10.95
CA GLU A 9 11.85 7.05 -11.82
C GLU A 9 11.40 6.78 -13.25
N TYR A 10 11.67 5.58 -13.78
CA TYR A 10 11.17 5.18 -15.09
C TYR A 10 9.63 5.20 -15.16
N PHE A 11 8.96 4.63 -14.17
CA PHE A 11 7.50 4.55 -14.14
C PHE A 11 6.84 5.94 -13.99
N HIS A 12 7.40 6.80 -13.14
CA HIS A 12 6.99 8.20 -13.01
C HIS A 12 7.10 8.94 -14.35
N ASN A 13 8.27 8.85 -15.00
CA ASN A 13 8.53 9.52 -16.27
C ASN A 13 7.69 8.97 -17.42
N LEU A 14 7.36 7.67 -17.38
CA LEU A 14 6.47 7.02 -18.35
C LEU A 14 5.02 7.49 -18.21
N LEU A 15 4.52 7.61 -16.97
CA LEU A 15 3.13 7.97 -16.70
C LEU A 15 2.85 9.47 -16.87
N ARG A 16 3.86 10.31 -16.62
CA ARG A 16 3.73 11.78 -16.67
C ARG A 16 3.08 12.30 -17.96
N PRO A 17 3.55 11.97 -19.18
CA PRO A 17 2.95 12.47 -20.41
C PRO A 17 1.55 11.90 -20.68
N LEU A 18 1.24 10.71 -20.16
CA LEU A 18 -0.05 10.03 -20.39
C LEU A 18 -1.17 10.60 -19.53
N LEU A 19 -0.90 10.81 -18.23
CA LEU A 19 -1.93 11.18 -17.26
C LEU A 19 -2.19 12.70 -17.22
N PHE A 20 -1.18 13.52 -17.52
CA PHE A 20 -1.29 14.98 -17.45
C PHE A 20 -0.67 15.69 -18.66
N PRO A 21 -1.16 15.44 -19.90
CA PRO A 21 -0.60 16.02 -21.12
C PRO A 21 -0.74 17.55 -21.24
N HIS A 22 -1.67 18.15 -20.49
CA HIS A 22 -2.02 19.58 -20.58
C HIS A 22 -1.87 20.32 -19.24
N ALA A 23 -1.00 19.85 -18.34
CA ALA A 23 -0.68 20.62 -17.13
C ALA A 23 0.18 21.85 -17.50
N VAL A 24 -0.46 23.03 -17.57
CA VAL A 24 0.19 24.28 -18.03
C VAL A 24 0.56 25.21 -16.86
N THR A 25 -0.21 25.19 -15.76
CA THR A 25 0.08 26.04 -14.58
C THR A 25 1.03 25.34 -13.62
N GLU A 26 1.84 26.11 -12.88
CA GLU A 26 2.78 25.54 -11.89
C GLU A 26 2.07 24.71 -10.83
N GLU A 27 0.90 25.17 -10.38
CA GLU A 27 0.08 24.45 -9.42
C GLU A 27 -0.46 23.13 -10.00
N ALA A 28 -0.94 23.14 -11.25
CA ALA A 28 -1.38 21.92 -11.92
C ALA A 28 -0.23 20.93 -12.11
N ILE A 29 0.97 21.41 -12.46
CA ILE A 29 2.16 20.56 -12.60
C ILE A 29 2.55 19.94 -11.25
N LYS A 30 2.50 20.71 -10.16
CA LYS A 30 2.79 20.20 -8.81
C LYS A 30 1.79 19.13 -8.38
N ASN A 31 0.49 19.36 -8.59
CA ASN A 31 -0.57 18.42 -8.25
C ASN A 31 -0.49 17.15 -9.11
N ALA A 32 -0.17 17.30 -10.40
CA ALA A 32 0.08 16.18 -11.31
C ALA A 32 1.24 15.31 -10.83
N ASN A 33 2.40 15.91 -10.53
CA ASN A 33 3.57 15.18 -10.05
C ASN A 33 3.30 14.45 -8.73
N SER A 34 2.62 15.10 -7.78
CA SER A 34 2.20 14.46 -6.52
C SER A 34 1.28 13.26 -6.75
N SER A 35 0.39 13.34 -7.74
CA SER A 35 -0.52 12.24 -8.09
C SER A 35 0.21 11.09 -8.78
N ILE A 36 1.17 11.38 -9.66
CA ILE A 36 2.02 10.36 -10.31
C ILE A 36 2.88 9.64 -9.27
N ASP A 37 3.44 10.38 -8.31
CA ASP A 37 4.21 9.80 -7.20
C ASP A 37 3.31 8.86 -6.40
N ALA A 38 2.12 9.31 -5.98
CA ALA A 38 1.16 8.48 -5.25
C ALA A 38 0.80 7.19 -6.01
N ILE A 39 0.52 7.27 -7.32
CA ILE A 39 0.22 6.11 -8.17
C ILE A 39 1.41 5.15 -8.20
N THR A 40 2.62 5.67 -8.45
CA THR A 40 3.84 4.87 -8.57
C THR A 40 4.14 4.10 -7.27
N TYR A 41 4.06 4.78 -6.13
CA TYR A 41 4.26 4.14 -4.82
C TYR A 41 3.10 3.21 -4.44
N THR A 42 1.86 3.49 -4.87
CA THR A 42 0.73 2.57 -4.68
C THR A 42 0.97 1.24 -5.39
N TRP A 43 1.40 1.27 -6.65
CA TRP A 43 1.76 0.06 -7.41
C TRP A 43 2.92 -0.70 -6.76
N LEU A 44 3.94 0.01 -6.26
CA LEU A 44 5.03 -0.61 -5.51
C LEU A 44 4.51 -1.35 -4.27
N ILE A 45 3.64 -0.72 -3.48
CA ILE A 45 3.05 -1.33 -2.29
C ILE A 45 2.19 -2.54 -2.67
N ILE A 46 1.36 -2.44 -3.72
CA ILE A 46 0.54 -3.57 -4.20
C ILE A 46 1.43 -4.75 -4.55
N MET A 47 2.49 -4.53 -5.33
CA MET A 47 3.44 -5.58 -5.70
C MET A 47 4.13 -6.19 -4.48
N LEU A 48 4.57 -5.37 -3.53
CA LEU A 48 5.16 -5.81 -2.28
C LEU A 48 4.20 -6.69 -1.47
N LEU A 49 2.95 -6.23 -1.28
CA LEU A 49 1.92 -6.96 -0.53
C LEU A 49 1.53 -8.27 -1.21
N LEU A 50 1.45 -8.30 -2.54
CA LEU A 50 1.19 -9.53 -3.29
C LEU A 50 2.32 -10.55 -3.09
N VAL A 51 3.58 -10.13 -3.21
CA VAL A 51 4.73 -11.00 -2.99
C VAL A 51 4.74 -11.53 -1.55
N LEU A 52 4.55 -10.64 -0.56
CA LEU A 52 4.50 -11.04 0.84
C LEU A 52 3.34 -12.00 1.13
N SER A 53 2.17 -11.78 0.54
CA SER A 53 0.99 -12.65 0.69
C SER A 53 1.22 -14.04 0.09
N VAL A 54 1.79 -14.11 -1.12
CA VAL A 54 2.14 -15.39 -1.76
C VAL A 54 3.20 -16.13 -0.94
N LEU A 55 4.25 -15.45 -0.50
CA LEU A 55 5.29 -16.07 0.33
C LEU A 55 4.72 -16.57 1.67
N ALA A 56 3.86 -15.79 2.32
CA ALA A 56 3.23 -16.17 3.58
C ALA A 56 2.28 -17.37 3.46
N THR A 57 1.60 -17.53 2.32
CA THR A 57 0.62 -18.60 2.09
C THR A 57 1.18 -19.84 1.40
N SER A 58 2.34 -19.72 0.73
CA SER A 58 2.94 -20.80 -0.07
C SER A 58 3.41 -22.04 0.71
N ALA A 59 3.64 -21.92 2.02
CA ALA A 59 4.24 -22.98 2.84
C ALA A 59 3.60 -23.10 4.24
N LEU A 60 2.28 -23.03 4.33
CA LEU A 60 1.55 -23.19 5.59
C LEU A 60 1.79 -24.60 6.17
N LYS A 61 2.25 -24.66 7.42
CA LYS A 61 2.51 -25.91 8.14
C LYS A 61 1.54 -26.04 9.32
N SER A 62 1.21 -27.29 9.66
CA SER A 62 0.40 -27.58 10.84
C SER A 62 1.09 -27.21 12.15
N ILE A 63 2.43 -27.28 12.21
CA ILE A 63 3.23 -26.69 13.29
C ILE A 63 3.82 -25.38 12.73
N PRO A 64 3.32 -24.21 13.17
CA PRO A 64 3.71 -22.94 12.58
C PRO A 64 5.18 -22.63 12.82
N GLY A 65 5.86 -22.15 11.78
CA GLY A 65 7.19 -21.56 11.92
C GLY A 65 7.13 -20.13 12.48
N LYS A 66 8.29 -19.53 12.77
CA LYS A 66 8.38 -18.16 13.32
C LYS A 66 7.63 -17.11 12.48
N LEU A 67 7.77 -17.16 11.15
CA LEU A 67 7.12 -16.21 10.25
C LEU A 67 5.61 -16.43 10.18
N GLN A 68 5.16 -17.69 10.14
CA GLN A 68 3.73 -18.03 10.19
C GLN A 68 3.10 -17.54 11.49
N ASN A 69 3.76 -17.76 12.64
CA ASN A 69 3.28 -17.28 13.94
C ASN A 69 3.11 -15.75 13.98
N PHE A 70 4.07 -14.99 13.42
CA PHE A 70 3.93 -13.53 13.33
C PHE A 70 2.73 -13.12 12.46
N MET A 71 2.56 -13.75 11.29
CA MET A 71 1.45 -13.45 10.39
C MET A 71 0.10 -13.82 11.01
N GLU A 72 -0.01 -14.96 11.71
CA GLU A 72 -1.22 -15.37 12.43
C GLU A 72 -1.60 -14.37 13.52
N VAL A 73 -0.63 -13.82 14.25
CA VAL A 73 -0.88 -12.76 15.24
C VAL A 73 -1.41 -11.48 14.58
N VAL A 74 -0.85 -11.07 13.45
CA VAL A 74 -1.30 -9.88 12.72
C VAL A 74 -2.72 -10.08 12.16
N VAL A 75 -2.95 -11.18 11.45
CA VAL A 75 -4.25 -11.52 10.83
C VAL A 75 -5.32 -11.74 11.89
N GLY A 76 -5.01 -12.50 12.94
CA GLY A 76 -5.92 -12.74 14.07
C GLY A 76 -6.20 -11.47 14.88
N GLY A 77 -5.22 -10.56 15.01
CA GLY A 77 -5.42 -9.25 15.63
C GLY A 77 -6.43 -8.39 14.87
N ILE A 78 -6.34 -8.38 13.53
CA ILE A 78 -7.32 -7.70 12.67
C ILE A 78 -8.70 -8.36 12.78
N GLU A 79 -8.76 -9.70 12.78
CA GLU A 79 -10.03 -10.43 12.89
C GLU A 79 -10.72 -10.13 14.22
N ASN A 80 -9.98 -10.18 15.32
CA ASN A 80 -10.49 -9.84 16.65
C ASN A 80 -11.00 -8.40 16.69
N MET A 81 -10.26 -7.43 16.15
CA MET A 81 -10.72 -6.04 16.07
C MET A 81 -12.06 -5.91 15.34
N ILE A 82 -12.24 -6.64 14.24
CA ILE A 82 -13.48 -6.64 13.46
C ILE A 82 -14.62 -7.28 14.25
N VAL A 83 -14.39 -8.43 14.87
CA VAL A 83 -15.40 -9.13 15.67
C VAL A 83 -15.78 -8.34 16.93
N GLU A 84 -14.82 -7.70 17.60
CA GLU A 84 -15.06 -6.85 18.76
C GLU A 84 -15.89 -5.61 18.39
N THR A 85 -15.70 -5.06 17.19
CA THR A 85 -16.39 -3.84 16.75
C THR A 85 -17.75 -4.12 16.11
N MET A 86 -17.86 -5.16 15.30
CA MET A 86 -19.03 -5.47 14.45
C MET A 86 -19.76 -6.75 14.84
N GLY A 87 -19.25 -7.50 15.82
CA GLY A 87 -19.70 -8.85 16.15
C GLY A 87 -19.29 -9.90 15.11
N GLU A 88 -19.77 -11.13 15.30
CA GLU A 88 -19.50 -12.27 14.39
C GLU A 88 -19.96 -12.01 12.94
N HIS A 89 -20.95 -11.13 12.76
CA HIS A 89 -21.41 -10.69 11.44
C HIS A 89 -20.39 -9.82 10.68
N GLY A 90 -19.30 -9.41 11.33
CA GLY A 90 -18.19 -8.67 10.72
C GLY A 90 -17.25 -9.53 9.87
N ARG A 91 -17.21 -10.86 10.09
CA ARG A 91 -16.27 -11.76 9.39
C ARG A 91 -16.36 -11.73 7.85
N PRO A 92 -17.53 -11.60 7.21
CA PRO A 92 -17.61 -11.45 5.75
C PRO A 92 -16.88 -10.20 5.22
N PHE A 93 -16.75 -9.14 6.03
CA PHE A 93 -16.03 -7.92 5.68
C PHE A 93 -14.52 -8.00 5.95
N PHE A 94 -14.07 -9.10 6.57
CA PHE A 94 -12.66 -9.32 6.92
C PHE A 94 -11.70 -9.07 5.76
N PRO A 95 -11.89 -9.64 4.55
CA PRO A 95 -10.91 -9.48 3.46
C PRO A 95 -10.73 -8.01 3.05
N LEU A 96 -11.82 -7.24 3.03
CA LEU A 96 -11.78 -5.82 2.67
C LEU A 96 -11.08 -5.01 3.77
N ILE A 97 -11.51 -5.16 5.02
CA ILE A 97 -10.98 -4.38 6.14
C ILE A 97 -9.51 -4.72 6.38
N ALA A 98 -9.14 -6.01 6.34
CA ALA A 98 -7.77 -6.44 6.53
C ALA A 98 -6.84 -5.91 5.43
N THR A 99 -7.27 -5.97 4.16
CA THR A 99 -6.47 -5.44 3.04
C THR A 99 -6.27 -3.94 3.17
N LEU A 100 -7.33 -3.18 3.49
CA LEU A 100 -7.24 -1.73 3.70
C LEU A 100 -6.34 -1.39 4.89
N ALA A 101 -6.49 -2.08 6.02
CA ALA A 101 -5.68 -1.85 7.21
C ALA A 101 -4.18 -2.08 6.91
N ILE A 102 -3.85 -3.20 6.27
CA ILE A 102 -2.46 -3.53 5.90
C ILE A 102 -1.92 -2.54 4.87
N PHE A 103 -2.71 -2.18 3.85
CA PHE A 103 -2.31 -1.19 2.84
C PHE A 103 -1.98 0.16 3.47
N VAL A 104 -2.89 0.70 4.29
CA VAL A 104 -2.71 2.00 4.97
C VAL A 104 -1.52 1.94 5.92
N LEU A 105 -1.36 0.85 6.67
CA LEU A 105 -0.21 0.66 7.57
C LEU A 105 1.11 0.71 6.79
N VAL A 106 1.24 -0.07 5.72
CA VAL A 106 2.47 -0.12 4.92
C VAL A 106 2.72 1.21 4.21
N SER A 107 1.68 1.86 3.69
CA SER A 107 1.76 3.20 3.10
C SER A 107 2.34 4.22 4.09
N ASN A 108 1.83 4.23 5.33
CA ASN A 108 2.28 5.17 6.35
C ASN A 108 3.71 4.85 6.84
N LEU A 109 4.04 3.56 7.01
CA LEU A 109 5.39 3.13 7.40
C LEU A 109 6.42 3.44 6.33
N MET A 110 6.05 3.36 5.05
CA MET A 110 6.93 3.70 3.94
C MET A 110 7.37 5.17 3.96
N GLY A 111 6.50 6.07 4.43
CA GLY A 111 6.83 7.48 4.61
C GLY A 111 7.92 7.76 5.67
N LEU A 112 8.24 6.79 6.53
CA LEU A 112 9.35 6.90 7.49
C LEU A 112 10.71 6.69 6.83
N ILE A 113 10.77 6.08 5.64
CA ILE A 113 12.01 5.83 4.92
C ILE A 113 12.40 7.11 4.18
N PRO A 114 13.57 7.71 4.46
CA PRO A 114 14.01 8.92 3.78
C PRO A 114 14.05 8.72 2.25
N GLY A 115 13.42 9.63 1.51
CA GLY A 115 13.35 9.58 0.04
C GLY A 115 12.18 8.77 -0.52
N PHE A 116 11.29 8.22 0.32
CA PHE A 116 10.04 7.57 -0.11
C PHE A 116 8.85 8.52 0.07
N PHE A 117 7.84 8.38 -0.80
CA PHE A 117 6.61 9.16 -0.75
C PHE A 117 5.44 8.23 -0.37
N PRO A 118 4.76 8.46 0.76
CA PRO A 118 3.62 7.64 1.14
C PRO A 118 2.41 8.01 0.27
N PRO A 119 1.73 7.04 -0.40
CA PRO A 119 0.52 7.33 -1.18
C PRO A 119 -0.57 8.06 -0.40
N THR A 120 -0.68 7.78 0.90
CA THR A 120 -1.63 8.43 1.82
C THR A 120 -1.37 9.93 2.04
N ALA A 121 -0.27 10.50 1.56
CA ALA A 121 -0.08 11.95 1.53
C ALA A 121 -0.85 12.65 0.39
N ASN A 122 -1.36 11.89 -0.58
CA ASN A 122 -2.17 12.41 -1.66
C ASN A 122 -3.66 12.36 -1.32
N ILE A 123 -4.36 13.49 -1.49
CA ILE A 123 -5.80 13.60 -1.20
C ILE A 123 -6.62 12.58 -2.00
N ASN A 124 -6.24 12.25 -3.23
CA ASN A 124 -6.96 11.28 -4.05
C ASN A 124 -6.86 9.85 -3.52
N THR A 125 -5.95 9.57 -2.59
CA THR A 125 -5.81 8.26 -1.93
C THR A 125 -6.61 8.20 -0.63
N THR A 126 -6.78 9.32 0.06
CA THR A 126 -7.43 9.37 1.38
C THR A 126 -8.88 9.85 1.37
N ALA A 127 -9.27 10.64 0.37
CA ALA A 127 -10.63 11.20 0.22
C ALA A 127 -11.54 10.25 -0.57
#